data_AF-A0A6J7SAE5-F1
#
_entry.id   AF-A0A6J7SAE5-F1
#
_cell.length_a   1.000
_cell.length_b   1.000
_cell.length_c   1.000
_cell.angle_alpha   90.00
_cell.angle_beta   90.00
_cell.angle_gamma   90.00
#
_symmetry.space_group_name_H-M   'P 1'
#
loop_
_entity.id
_entity.type
_entity.pdbx_description
1 polymer ?
#
loop_
_entity_poly.entity_id
_entity_poly.type
_entity_poly.pdbx_seq_one_letter_code
_entity_poly.pdbx_strand_id
1 'polypeptide(L)'
;MVRHGELLGDYFEDEFRAARDLRKHMAWYLKGFRVGGEIRAALAMIENIEQLRNLLGEIEQQPYPVALGEQPRGRSSSIRTIALPDKWLDDPDEYAHIEVEDLVSGG
;
A
#
# COMPACT_ATOMS: atom_id res chain seq x y z
N MET A 1 14.91 -1.64 2.38
CA MET A 1 14.35 -1.83 1.01
C MET A 1 15.15 -2.88 0.25
N VAL A 2 16.45 -2.68 0.04
CA VAL A 2 17.30 -3.63 -0.70
C VAL A 2 17.21 -5.07 -0.17
N ARG A 3 17.38 -5.27 1.13
CA ARG A 3 17.23 -6.60 1.74
C ARG A 3 15.87 -7.25 1.51
N HIS A 4 14.79 -6.46 1.42
CA HIS A 4 13.46 -6.98 1.11
C HIS A 4 13.39 -7.43 -0.35
N GLY A 5 13.93 -6.64 -1.28
CA GLY A 5 14.02 -7.03 -2.68
C GLY A 5 14.84 -8.30 -2.90
N GLU A 6 15.99 -8.44 -2.22
CA GLU A 6 16.81 -9.66 -2.25
C GLU A 6 16.03 -10.89 -1.79
N LEU A 7 15.32 -10.79 -0.65
CA LEU A 7 14.50 -11.89 -0.12
C LEU A 7 13.32 -12.25 -1.04
N LEU A 8 12.72 -11.26 -1.72
CA LEU A 8 11.71 -11.53 -2.74
C LEU A 8 12.32 -12.22 -3.97
N GLY A 9 13.55 -11.85 -4.34
CA GLY A 9 14.31 -12.50 -5.42
C GLY A 9 14.55 -13.97 -5.12
N ASP A 10 15.05 -14.26 -3.92
CA ASP A 10 15.25 -15.63 -3.44
C ASP A 10 13.93 -16.42 -3.41
N TYR A 11 12.83 -15.79 -2.96
CA TYR A 11 11.53 -16.44 -2.85
C TYR A 11 10.87 -16.74 -4.20
N PHE A 12 10.96 -15.82 -5.15
CA PHE A 12 10.36 -15.98 -6.47
C PHE A 12 11.26 -16.72 -7.46
N GLU A 13 12.55 -16.88 -7.15
CA GLU A 13 13.59 -17.34 -8.08
C GLU A 13 13.62 -16.52 -9.39
N ASP A 14 13.17 -15.27 -9.31
CA ASP A 14 13.01 -14.32 -10.42
C ASP A 14 13.17 -12.89 -9.89
N GLU A 15 14.32 -12.30 -10.20
CA GLU A 15 14.67 -10.95 -9.74
C GLU A 15 13.75 -9.88 -10.34
N PHE A 16 13.34 -10.01 -11.60
CA PHE A 16 12.47 -9.04 -12.24
C PHE A 16 11.08 -9.05 -11.60
N ARG A 17 10.55 -10.24 -11.31
CA ARG A 17 9.30 -10.38 -10.56
C ARG A 17 9.41 -9.77 -9.16
N ALA A 18 10.52 -10.00 -8.45
CA ALA A 18 10.78 -9.42 -7.16
C ALA A 18 10.82 -7.88 -7.20
N ALA A 19 11.54 -7.30 -8.16
CA ALA A 19 11.59 -5.87 -8.38
C ALA A 19 10.20 -5.29 -8.65
N ARG A 20 9.41 -5.94 -9.52
CA ARG A 20 8.03 -5.53 -9.82
C ARG A 20 7.12 -5.58 -8.60
N ASP A 21 7.26 -6.60 -7.75
CA ASP A 21 6.47 -6.73 -6.53
C ASP A 21 6.84 -5.67 -5.49
N LEU A 22 8.14 -5.38 -5.35
CA LEU A 22 8.65 -4.37 -4.43
C LEU A 22 8.11 -2.95 -4.74
N ARG A 23 7.80 -2.63 -6.00
CA ARG A 23 7.23 -1.33 -6.43
C ARG A 23 5.97 -0.95 -5.63
N LYS A 24 5.15 -1.93 -5.22
CA LYS A 24 3.94 -1.73 -4.40
C LYS A 24 4.21 -1.02 -3.07
N HIS A 25 5.42 -1.14 -2.55
CA HIS A 25 5.82 -0.66 -1.23
C HIS A 25 6.53 0.71 -1.26
N MET A 26 6.90 1.22 -2.44
CA MET A 26 7.75 2.43 -2.57
C MET A 26 7.16 3.66 -1.90
N ALA A 27 5.86 3.91 -2.11
CA ALA A 27 5.18 5.05 -1.52
C ALA A 27 5.23 5.01 0.02
N TRP A 28 5.12 3.83 0.62
CA TRP A 28 5.17 3.65 2.08
C TRP A 28 6.59 3.82 2.61
N TYR A 29 7.57 3.27 1.90
CA TYR A 29 8.96 3.37 2.29
C TYR A 29 9.52 4.80 2.26
N LEU A 30 9.10 5.59 1.27
CA LEU A 30 9.59 6.96 1.08
C LEU A 30 8.74 7.99 1.84
N LYS A 31 7.70 7.55 2.57
CA LYS A 31 6.83 8.44 3.33
C LYS A 31 7.65 9.18 4.40
N GLY A 32 7.66 10.50 4.33
CA GLY A 32 8.37 11.36 5.27
C GLY A 32 9.82 11.67 4.93
N PHE A 33 10.38 11.02 3.91
CA PHE A 33 11.71 11.31 3.41
C PHE A 33 11.65 12.36 2.30
N ARG A 34 12.65 13.26 2.28
CA ARG A 34 12.91 14.19 1.19
C ARG A 34 13.55 13.41 0.05
N VAL A 35 12.79 13.20 -1.02
CA VAL A 35 13.19 12.43 -2.21
C VAL A 35 12.70 13.19 -3.44
N GLY A 36 13.59 13.41 -4.41
CA GLY A 36 13.24 14.09 -5.66
C GLY A 36 12.13 13.36 -6.43
N GLY A 37 11.30 14.12 -7.15
CA GLY A 37 10.18 13.56 -7.92
C GLY A 37 10.63 12.56 -8.98
N GLU A 38 11.74 12.84 -9.66
CA GLU A 38 12.33 11.97 -10.68
C GLU A 38 12.83 10.65 -10.07
N ILE A 39 13.59 10.70 -8.96
CA ILE A 39 14.04 9.51 -8.23
C ILE A 39 12.84 8.68 -7.74
N ARG A 40 11.77 9.32 -7.24
CA ARG A 40 10.54 8.62 -6.86
C ARG A 40 9.90 7.88 -8.03
N ALA A 41 9.81 8.53 -9.19
CA ALA A 41 9.25 7.92 -10.40
C ALA A 41 10.12 6.74 -10.87
N ALA A 42 11.44 6.90 -10.86
CA ALA A 42 12.38 5.83 -11.20
C ALA A 42 12.28 4.64 -10.24
N LEU A 43 12.20 4.89 -8.93
CA LEU A 43 12.01 3.84 -7.92
C LEU A 43 10.70 3.05 -8.10
N ALA A 44 9.64 3.70 -8.62
CA ALA A 44 8.39 3.03 -8.95
C ALA A 44 8.46 2.14 -10.21
N MET A 45 9.56 2.20 -10.96
CA MET A 45 9.75 1.50 -12.24
C MET A 45 10.95 0.54 -12.27
N ILE A 46 11.64 0.34 -11.15
CA ILE A 46 12.83 -0.54 -11.04
C ILE A 46 12.60 -1.95 -11.59
N GLU A 47 13.57 -2.50 -12.30
CA GLU A 47 13.52 -3.81 -12.94
C GLU A 47 14.41 -4.85 -12.28
N ASN A 48 15.36 -4.43 -11.44
CA ASN A 48 16.26 -5.31 -10.69
C ASN A 48 16.74 -4.63 -9.40
N ILE A 49 17.46 -5.37 -8.55
CA ILE A 49 17.92 -4.90 -7.24
C ILE A 49 19.12 -3.94 -7.37
N GLU A 50 19.92 -4.05 -8.43
CA GLU A 50 21.02 -3.13 -8.70
C GLU A 50 20.50 -1.71 -8.99
N GLN A 51 19.50 -1.57 -9.85
CA GLN A 51 18.83 -0.28 -10.11
C GLN A 51 18.28 0.33 -8.83
N LEU A 52 17.65 -0.47 -7.96
CA LEU A 52 17.20 -0.02 -6.64
C LEU A 52 18.36 0.52 -5.80
N ARG A 53 19.50 -0.19 -5.74
CA ARG A 53 20.68 0.25 -4.99
C ARG A 53 21.22 1.58 -5.52
N ASN A 54 21.32 1.71 -6.85
CA ASN A 54 21.83 2.92 -7.49
C ASN A 54 20.95 4.14 -7.18
N LEU A 55 19.63 4.02 -7.39
CA LEU A 55 18.68 5.10 -7.12
C LEU A 55 18.62 5.47 -5.64
N LEU A 56 18.71 4.50 -4.73
CA LEU A 56 18.78 4.78 -3.29
C LEU A 56 20.08 5.49 -2.91
N GLY A 57 21.19 5.24 -3.63
CA GLY A 57 22.47 5.91 -3.44
C GLY A 57 22.45 7.39 -3.80
N GLU A 58 21.52 7.83 -4.65
CA GLU A 58 21.33 9.23 -5.02
C GLU A 58 20.57 10.03 -3.94
N ILE A 59 19.96 9.35 -2.96
CA ILE A 59 19.20 10.01 -1.90
C ILE A 59 20.15 10.44 -0.78
N GLU A 60 20.11 11.73 -0.43
CA GLU A 60 20.88 12.27 0.69
C GLU A 60 20.50 11.59 2.02
N GLN A 61 21.52 11.27 2.81
CA GLN A 61 21.35 10.78 4.18
C GLN A 61 20.58 11.79 5.02
N GLN A 62 19.56 11.30 5.73
CA GLN A 62 18.66 12.13 6.51
C GLN A 62 18.13 11.36 7.71
N PRO A 63 17.77 12.05 8.81
CA PRO A 63 17.24 11.39 10.00
C PRO A 63 15.92 10.68 9.69
N TYR A 64 15.66 9.60 10.42
CA TYR A 64 14.39 8.89 10.33
C TYR A 64 13.22 9.81 10.75
N PRO A 65 12.11 9.86 10.01
CA PRO A 65 11.01 10.80 10.28
C PRO A 65 10.12 10.31 11.43
N VAL A 66 10.62 10.36 12.67
CA VAL A 66 9.93 9.90 13.89
C VAL A 66 8.54 10.52 14.03
N ALA A 67 8.43 11.83 13.80
CA ALA A 67 7.17 12.57 13.91
C ALA A 67 6.05 12.08 12.98
N LEU A 68 6.37 11.39 11.88
CA LEU A 68 5.39 10.79 10.97
C LEU A 68 5.03 9.35 11.34
N GLY A 69 5.93 8.63 12.00
CA GLY A 69 5.70 7.27 12.49
C GLY A 69 4.63 7.21 13.58
N GLU A 70 4.59 8.25 14.43
CA GLU A 70 3.66 8.38 15.55
C GLU A 70 2.28 8.94 15.16
N GLN A 71 2.10 9.40 13.91
CA GLN A 71 0.81 9.93 13.49
C GLN A 71 -0.25 8.83 13.45
N PRO A 72 -1.51 9.15 13.85
CA PRO A 72 -2.62 8.21 13.79
C PRO A 72 -2.74 7.60 12.38
N ARG A 73 -2.64 6.28 12.30
CA ARG A 73 -2.91 5.53 11.07
C ARG A 73 -4.39 5.18 11.04
N GLY A 74 -5.23 6.14 10.63
CA GLY A 74 -6.68 5.96 10.59
C GLY A 74 -7.44 7.27 10.38
N ARG A 75 -8.77 7.21 10.37
CA ARG A 75 -9.59 8.43 10.37
C ARG A 75 -9.33 9.19 11.68
N SER A 76 -8.82 10.40 11.56
CA SER A 76 -8.74 11.38 12.64
C SER A 76 -10.03 12.21 12.79
N SER A 77 -11.00 12.01 11.89
CA SER A 77 -12.32 12.63 11.97
C SER A 77 -13.20 11.94 13.01
N SER A 78 -14.26 12.64 13.46
CA SER A 78 -15.19 12.12 14.45
C SER A 78 -15.74 10.75 14.07
N ILE A 79 -15.94 9.93 15.09
CA ILE A 79 -16.56 8.60 14.98
C ILE A 79 -17.91 8.79 14.29
N ARG A 80 -18.07 8.17 13.13
CA ARG A 80 -19.37 8.08 12.47
C ARG A 80 -20.17 7.04 13.26
N THR A 81 -21.43 7.33 13.59
CA THR A 81 -22.31 6.32 14.20
C THR A 81 -22.32 5.10 13.30
N ILE A 82 -21.89 3.96 13.84
CA ILE A 82 -21.91 2.68 13.14
C ILE A 82 -23.32 2.14 13.32
N ALA A 83 -24.03 1.95 12.21
CA ALA A 83 -25.30 1.26 12.18
C ALA A 83 -25.12 -0.05 11.42
N LEU A 84 -25.77 -1.10 11.91
CA LEU A 84 -25.89 -2.34 11.18
C LEU A 84 -26.89 -2.14 10.03
N PRO A 85 -26.77 -2.90 8.92
CA PRO A 85 -27.83 -2.98 7.92
C PRO A 85 -29.17 -3.35 8.56
N ASP A 86 -30.27 -2.94 7.93
CA ASP A 86 -31.62 -3.30 8.37
C ASP A 86 -31.72 -4.83 8.58
N LYS A 87 -32.36 -5.25 9.68
CA LYS A 87 -32.58 -6.65 10.07
C LYS A 87 -31.35 -7.52 10.36
N TRP A 88 -30.13 -6.98 10.31
CA TRP A 88 -28.93 -7.78 10.61
C TRP A 88 -28.94 -8.41 12.01
N LEU A 89 -29.53 -7.73 13.00
CA LEU A 89 -29.67 -8.29 14.36
C LEU A 89 -30.77 -9.36 14.46
N ASP A 90 -31.65 -9.44 13.48
CA ASP A 90 -32.74 -10.42 13.45
C ASP A 90 -32.19 -11.78 12.99
N ASP A 91 -31.33 -11.81 11.97
CA ASP A 91 -30.58 -13.00 11.57
C ASP A 91 -29.25 -12.62 10.85
N PRO A 92 -28.08 -12.77 11.50
CA PRO A 92 -26.79 -12.45 10.89
C PRO A 92 -26.33 -13.46 9.83
N ASP A 93 -26.96 -14.64 9.77
CA ASP A 93 -26.67 -15.71 8.79
C ASP A 93 -27.71 -15.74 7.65
N GLU A 94 -28.64 -14.78 7.61
CA GLU A 94 -29.63 -14.65 6.53
C GLU A 94 -28.90 -14.54 5.18
N TYR A 95 -29.19 -15.48 4.29
CA TYR A 95 -28.72 -15.39 2.92
C TYR A 95 -29.40 -14.19 2.26
N ALA A 96 -28.59 -13.27 1.72
CA ALA A 96 -29.10 -12.17 0.93
C ALA A 96 -29.87 -12.73 -0.29
N HIS A 97 -31.20 -12.66 -0.22
CA HIS A 97 -32.07 -12.91 -1.36
C HIS A 97 -32.02 -11.69 -2.26
N ILE A 98 -31.22 -11.77 -3.33
CA ILE A 98 -31.09 -10.72 -4.32
C ILE A 98 -32.03 -11.08 -5.48
N GLU A 99 -33.10 -10.32 -5.65
CA GLU A 99 -33.97 -10.47 -6.82
C GLU A 99 -33.36 -9.77 -8.03
N VAL A 100 -33.78 -10.16 -9.24
CA VAL A 100 -33.25 -9.58 -10.50
C VAL A 100 -33.47 -8.06 -10.57
N GLU A 101 -34.49 -7.57 -9.88
CA GLU A 101 -34.86 -6.15 -9.77
C GLU A 101 -33.88 -5.35 -8.90
N ASP A 102 -33.25 -5.97 -7.90
CA ASP A 102 -32.25 -5.35 -7.02
C ASP A 102 -30.89 -5.13 -7.72
N LEU A 103 -30.68 -5.80 -8.86
CA LEU A 103 -29.48 -5.65 -9.69
C LEU A 103 -29.51 -4.38 -10.55
N VAL A 104 -30.65 -3.69 -10.63
CA VAL A 104 -30.81 -2.42 -11.34
C VAL A 104 -30.89 -1.29 -10.33
N SER A 105 -29.74 -0.90 -9.78
CA SER A 105 -29.61 0.35 -9.03
C SER A 105 -29.74 1.53 -10.00
N GLY A 106 -30.96 2.00 -10.25
CA GLY A 106 -31.25 3.10 -11.16
C GLY A 106 -32.12 4.20 -10.54
N GLY A 107 -31.47 5.31 -10.15
CA GLY A 107 -32.03 6.67 -10.14
C GLY A 107 -32.77 7.12 -8.89
#